data_AF-A0A3N5ET28-F1
#
_entry.id   AF-A0A3N5ET28-F1
#
_cell.length_a   1.000
_cell.length_b   1.000
_cell.length_c   1.000
_cell.angle_alpha   90.00
_cell.angle_beta   90.00
_cell.angle_gamma   90.00
#
_symmetry.space_group_name_H-M   'P 1'
#
loop_
_entity.id
_entity.type
_entity.pdbx_description
1 polymer ?
#
loop_
_entity_poly.entity_id
_entity_poly.type
_entity_poly.pdbx_seq_one_letter_code
_entity_poly.pdbx_strand_id
1 'polypeptide(L)'
;MTKSQDANQPGSKIKEKTPTQEPAVAINSFQPPKNPVGRPPKFKTPEEIEVKIIEYFEIGAYCPIGKTSVGEKVTKYIPTLTGLILWLGFSAKEDFYIYCKKPDFSAPLKRARLLIEQTYEQQLRGQYSSGAIFALKNFGWVDTPLIDNSRHYHISYGYRSKPIDSALRTEGRPGQLTESDPAIRS
;
A
#
# COMPACT_ATOMS: atom_id res chain seq x y z
N MET A 1 50.08 74.74 -60.32
CA MET A 1 50.08 74.18 -61.68
C MET A 1 50.00 72.67 -61.56
N THR A 2 49.00 72.06 -62.24
CA THR A 2 48.94 70.64 -62.72
C THR A 2 48.99 69.53 -61.66
N LYS A 3 48.24 68.42 -61.68
CA LYS A 3 47.26 67.72 -62.56
C LYS A 3 46.65 66.63 -61.64
N SER A 4 45.33 66.45 -61.57
CA SER A 4 44.48 65.52 -62.35
C SER A 4 44.79 64.03 -62.19
N GLN A 5 43.70 63.23 -62.20
CA GLN A 5 43.57 61.81 -62.55
C GLN A 5 43.68 60.80 -61.39
N ASP A 6 42.98 59.67 -61.37
CA ASP A 6 41.69 59.20 -61.92
C ASP A 6 41.49 57.79 -61.31
N ALA A 7 40.30 57.25 -61.49
CA ALA A 7 39.82 55.91 -61.12
C ALA A 7 40.85 54.74 -61.19
N ASN A 8 40.65 53.73 -60.32
CA ASN A 8 40.07 52.42 -60.68
C ASN A 8 40.48 51.32 -59.68
N GLN A 9 39.49 50.55 -59.21
CA GLN A 9 39.66 49.35 -58.40
C GLN A 9 40.27 48.20 -59.22
N PRO A 10 40.88 47.22 -58.54
CA PRO A 10 40.59 45.84 -58.89
C PRO A 10 40.20 44.98 -57.69
N GLY A 11 39.22 44.08 -57.94
CA GLY A 11 38.51 43.29 -56.95
C GLY A 11 39.34 42.22 -56.23
N SER A 12 38.82 41.81 -55.07
CA SER A 12 39.33 40.69 -54.28
C SER A 12 38.23 39.63 -54.04
N LYS A 13 38.41 38.53 -54.77
CA LYS A 13 38.12 37.12 -54.46
C LYS A 13 37.05 36.79 -53.41
N ILE A 14 35.96 36.21 -53.93
CA ILE A 14 35.01 35.34 -53.25
C ILE A 14 35.77 34.15 -52.62
N LYS A 15 35.62 33.94 -51.31
CA LYS A 15 36.07 32.72 -50.62
C LYS A 15 34.88 31.75 -50.51
N GLU A 16 35.02 30.58 -51.13
CA GLU A 16 34.17 29.41 -50.90
C GLU A 16 34.15 29.04 -49.42
N LYS A 17 32.94 28.81 -48.87
CA LYS A 17 32.74 28.23 -47.54
C LYS A 17 32.53 26.72 -47.68
N THR A 18 33.49 25.97 -47.16
CA THR A 18 33.47 24.50 -46.94
C THR A 18 32.37 24.11 -45.94
N PRO A 19 31.71 22.94 -46.09
CA PRO A 19 30.46 22.63 -45.39
C PRO A 19 30.64 22.12 -43.96
N THR A 20 29.66 22.51 -43.13
CA THR A 20 29.08 21.84 -41.96
C THR A 20 29.87 20.73 -41.25
N GLN A 21 30.25 20.98 -40.00
CA GLN A 21 29.95 20.05 -38.90
C GLN A 21 29.41 20.85 -37.71
N GLU A 22 28.11 20.72 -37.51
CA GLU A 22 27.31 21.25 -36.42
C GLU A 22 27.70 20.49 -35.12
N PRO A 23 28.09 21.16 -34.01
CA PRO A 23 28.39 20.44 -32.79
C PRO A 23 27.10 19.84 -32.25
N ALA A 24 27.08 18.51 -32.12
CA ALA A 24 25.97 17.76 -31.57
C ALA A 24 25.51 18.37 -30.23
N VAL A 25 24.35 19.03 -30.25
CA VAL A 25 23.70 19.58 -29.07
C VAL A 25 23.32 18.39 -28.19
N ALA A 26 23.99 18.26 -27.05
CA ALA A 26 23.61 17.31 -26.02
C ALA A 26 22.16 17.59 -25.61
N ILE A 27 21.24 16.72 -26.04
CA ILE A 27 19.86 16.68 -25.58
C ILE A 27 19.86 16.29 -24.10
N ASN A 28 20.15 17.26 -23.23
CA ASN A 28 19.89 17.13 -21.81
C ASN A 28 18.39 16.90 -21.67
N SER A 29 18.02 15.65 -21.38
CA SER A 29 16.63 15.25 -21.22
C SER A 29 16.04 16.03 -20.05
N PHE A 30 15.27 17.08 -20.34
CA PHE A 30 14.47 17.77 -19.34
C PHE A 30 13.44 16.76 -18.81
N GLN A 31 13.72 16.16 -17.67
CA GLN A 31 12.76 15.32 -16.97
C GLN A 31 11.78 16.26 -16.26
N PRO A 32 10.49 16.32 -16.65
CA PRO A 32 9.52 17.14 -15.93
C PRO A 32 9.46 16.68 -14.47
N PRO A 33 9.26 17.59 -13.50
CA PRO A 33 9.12 17.20 -12.10
C PRO A 33 7.98 16.19 -12.00
N LYS A 34 8.26 15.01 -11.41
CA LYS A 34 7.23 14.02 -11.11
C LYS A 34 6.25 14.64 -10.14
N ASN A 35 5.13 15.14 -10.65
CA ASN A 35 3.97 15.40 -9.82
C ASN A 35 3.62 14.08 -9.11
N PRO A 36 3.30 14.10 -7.80
CA PRO A 36 2.93 12.89 -7.09
C PRO A 36 1.68 12.32 -7.75
N VAL A 37 1.87 11.33 -8.62
CA VAL A 37 0.83 10.57 -9.27
C VAL A 37 0.22 9.65 -8.22
N GLY A 38 -0.91 10.06 -7.65
CA GLY A 38 -1.62 9.29 -6.64
C GLY A 38 -2.76 10.08 -6.01
N ARG A 39 -3.74 9.36 -5.45
CA ARG A 39 -4.80 9.95 -4.64
C ARG A 39 -4.14 10.77 -3.50
N PRO A 40 -4.53 12.03 -3.29
CA PRO A 40 -3.94 12.83 -2.22
C PRO A 40 -4.18 12.15 -0.86
N PRO A 41 -3.19 12.21 0.06
CA PRO A 41 -3.34 11.63 1.39
C PRO A 41 -4.47 12.34 2.16
N LYS A 42 -5.36 11.55 2.79
CA LYS A 42 -6.49 12.05 3.56
C LYS A 42 -6.09 12.76 4.86
N PHE A 43 -5.02 12.27 5.50
CA PHE A 43 -4.47 12.80 6.74
C PHE A 43 -3.05 13.30 6.49
N LYS A 44 -2.71 14.46 7.08
CA LYS A 44 -1.39 15.07 6.95
C LYS A 44 -0.49 14.70 8.12
N THR A 45 -1.05 14.63 9.32
CA THR A 45 -0.28 14.38 10.54
C THR A 45 -0.84 13.18 11.32
N PRO A 46 0.01 12.46 12.07
CA PRO A 46 -0.43 11.33 12.88
C PRO A 46 -1.34 11.74 14.06
N GLU A 47 -1.26 12.99 14.52
CA GLU A 47 -2.11 13.50 15.61
C GLU A 47 -3.56 13.62 15.15
N GLU A 48 -3.79 14.07 13.90
CA GLU A 48 -5.14 14.15 13.31
C GLU A 48 -5.83 12.78 13.28
N ILE A 49 -5.09 11.71 12.96
CA ILE A 49 -5.67 10.37 12.89
C ILE A 49 -5.97 9.84 14.29
N GLU A 50 -5.11 10.13 15.26
CA GLU A 50 -5.28 9.68 16.64
C GLU A 50 -6.50 10.33 17.30
N VAL A 51 -6.71 11.62 17.11
CA VAL A 51 -7.91 12.33 17.59
C VAL A 51 -9.19 11.68 17.04
N LYS A 52 -9.24 11.38 15.74
CA LYS A 52 -10.42 10.72 15.15
C LYS A 52 -10.60 9.28 15.61
N ILE A 53 -9.51 8.57 15.89
CA ILE A 53 -9.57 7.22 16.46
C ILE A 53 -10.19 7.29 17.85
N ILE A 54 -9.75 8.23 18.70
CA ILE A 54 -10.32 8.44 20.05
C ILE A 54 -11.81 8.78 19.94
N GLU A 55 -12.15 9.75 19.09
CA GLU A 55 -13.53 10.16 18.84
C GLU A 55 -14.42 8.98 18.40
N TYR A 56 -13.90 8.10 17.53
CA TYR A 56 -14.61 6.89 17.14
C TYR A 56 -14.91 5.99 18.34
N PHE A 57 -13.94 5.74 19.23
CA PHE A 57 -14.17 4.87 20.38
C PHE A 57 -15.03 5.52 21.46
N GLU A 58 -15.02 6.84 21.60
CA GLU A 58 -15.83 7.55 22.59
C GLU A 58 -17.29 7.75 22.15
N ILE A 59 -17.52 7.98 20.85
CA ILE A 59 -18.82 8.38 20.33
C ILE A 59 -19.30 7.41 19.25
N GLY A 60 -18.47 7.17 18.23
CA GLY A 60 -18.84 6.41 17.02
C GLY A 60 -19.04 4.90 17.22
N ALA A 61 -18.50 4.32 18.29
CA ALA A 61 -18.53 2.90 18.57
C ALA A 61 -19.84 2.44 19.25
N TYR A 62 -20.76 3.34 19.55
CA TYR A 62 -22.03 3.02 20.20
C TYR A 62 -23.13 2.78 19.16
N CYS A 63 -23.68 1.57 19.15
CA CYS A 63 -24.79 1.19 18.28
C CYS A 63 -26.12 1.17 19.04
N PRO A 64 -27.21 1.74 18.47
CA PRO A 64 -28.54 1.62 19.05
C PRO A 64 -29.05 0.18 18.87
N ILE A 65 -29.41 -0.49 19.97
CA ILE A 65 -29.92 -1.88 19.94
C ILE A 65 -31.43 -1.93 20.01
N GLY A 66 -32.07 -0.92 20.60
CA GLY A 66 -33.51 -0.89 20.73
C GLY A 66 -33.99 0.29 21.54
N LYS A 67 -35.26 0.20 21.94
CA LYS A 67 -35.91 1.18 22.82
C LYS A 67 -36.44 0.45 24.05
N THR A 68 -36.27 1.07 25.21
CA THR A 68 -36.94 0.62 26.44
C THR A 68 -38.44 0.89 26.33
N SER A 69 -39.25 0.25 27.18
CA SER A 69 -40.70 0.53 27.29
C SER A 69 -41.01 2.01 27.60
N VAL A 70 -40.03 2.75 28.15
CA VAL A 70 -40.09 4.19 28.45
C VAL A 70 -39.69 5.05 27.23
N GLY A 71 -39.35 4.45 26.10
CA GLY A 71 -38.98 5.14 24.86
C GLY A 71 -37.51 5.57 24.76
N GLU A 72 -36.71 5.37 25.81
CA GLU A 72 -35.27 5.67 25.82
C GLU A 72 -34.50 4.72 24.88
N LYS A 73 -33.57 5.29 24.10
CA LYS A 73 -32.70 4.51 23.20
C LYS A 73 -31.63 3.83 24.02
N VAL A 74 -31.60 2.50 23.97
CA VAL A 74 -30.52 1.72 24.57
C VAL A 74 -29.41 1.59 23.55
N THR A 75 -28.25 2.15 23.85
CA THR A 75 -27.04 1.99 23.06
C THR A 75 -26.12 0.95 23.69
N LYS A 76 -25.32 0.29 22.85
CA LYS A 76 -24.29 -0.64 23.29
C LYS A 76 -22.99 -0.31 22.61
N TYR A 77 -21.90 -0.44 23.36
CA TYR A 77 -20.56 -0.33 22.85
C TYR A 77 -20.20 -1.56 22.00
N ILE A 78 -20.06 -1.35 20.68
CA ILE A 78 -19.74 -2.38 19.69
C ILE A 78 -18.78 -1.79 18.64
N PRO A 79 -17.50 -1.58 18.97
CA PRO A 79 -16.53 -1.10 17.99
C PRO A 79 -16.27 -2.19 16.94
N THR A 80 -16.14 -1.78 15.67
CA THR A 80 -15.87 -2.67 14.54
C THR A 80 -14.77 -2.07 13.67
N LEU A 81 -13.96 -2.92 13.03
CA LEU A 81 -12.91 -2.44 12.12
C LEU A 81 -13.50 -1.64 10.96
N THR A 82 -14.58 -2.13 10.36
CA THR A 82 -15.26 -1.42 9.27
C THR A 82 -15.87 -0.10 9.74
N GLY A 83 -16.44 -0.04 10.94
CA GLY A 83 -16.96 1.20 11.52
C GLY A 83 -15.87 2.25 11.69
N LEU A 84 -14.70 1.86 12.22
CA LEU A 84 -13.54 2.75 12.34
C LEU A 84 -13.07 3.25 10.96
N ILE A 85 -12.96 2.35 9.97
CA ILE A 85 -12.52 2.70 8.61
C ILE A 85 -13.45 3.73 7.97
N LEU A 86 -14.77 3.51 8.10
CA LEU A 86 -15.78 4.44 7.61
C LEU A 86 -15.75 5.77 8.36
N TRP A 87 -15.54 5.76 9.69
CA TRP A 87 -15.41 6.97 10.51
C TRP A 87 -14.21 7.83 10.09
N LEU A 88 -13.07 7.19 9.81
CA LEU A 88 -11.89 7.86 9.26
C LEU A 88 -12.10 8.37 7.82
N GLY A 89 -13.22 8.02 7.19
CA GLY A 89 -13.61 8.47 5.86
C GLY A 89 -12.95 7.66 4.73
N PHE A 90 -12.43 6.47 5.01
CA PHE A 90 -11.94 5.57 3.97
C PHE A 90 -13.10 4.83 3.29
N SER A 91 -12.90 4.48 2.02
CA SER A 91 -13.92 3.77 1.23
C SER A 91 -13.68 2.27 1.16
N ALA A 92 -12.46 1.83 1.49
CA ALA A 92 -12.01 0.45 1.36
C ALA A 92 -11.07 0.08 2.53
N LYS A 93 -10.98 -1.21 2.85
CA LYS A 93 -10.08 -1.67 3.94
C LYS A 93 -8.62 -1.59 3.53
N GLU A 94 -8.37 -1.71 2.24
CA GLU A 94 -7.06 -1.63 1.61
C GLU A 94 -6.41 -0.28 1.89
N ASP A 95 -7.18 0.82 1.79
CA ASP A 95 -6.71 2.18 2.12
C ASP A 95 -6.20 2.26 3.56
N PHE A 96 -6.94 1.68 4.51
CA PHE A 96 -6.54 1.61 5.92
C PHE A 96 -5.21 0.85 6.09
N TYR A 97 -5.06 -0.30 5.44
CA TYR A 97 -3.82 -1.09 5.52
C TYR A 97 -2.63 -0.42 4.84
N ILE A 98 -2.84 0.34 3.76
CA ILE A 98 -1.80 1.15 3.13
C ILE A 98 -1.29 2.20 4.13
N TYR A 99 -2.19 2.85 4.88
CA TYR A 99 -1.80 3.79 5.93
C TYR A 99 -1.07 3.10 7.10
N CYS A 100 -1.47 1.90 7.49
CA CYS A 100 -0.75 1.12 8.51
C CYS A 100 0.70 0.78 8.13
N LYS A 101 1.05 0.78 6.84
CA LYS A 101 2.41 0.54 6.35
C LYS A 101 3.30 1.79 6.41
N LYS A 102 2.71 2.99 6.49
CA LYS A 102 3.47 4.23 6.64
C LYS A 102 3.99 4.34 8.08
N PRO A 103 5.28 4.59 8.31
CA PRO A 103 5.87 4.56 9.65
C PRO A 103 5.14 5.51 10.62
N ASP A 104 4.89 6.74 10.18
CA ASP A 104 4.27 7.80 10.99
C ASP A 104 2.84 7.46 11.47
N PHE A 105 2.07 6.74 10.65
CA PHE A 105 0.67 6.40 10.94
C PHE A 105 0.50 4.98 11.50
N SER A 106 1.56 4.17 11.48
CA SER A 106 1.47 2.74 11.78
C SER A 106 1.08 2.46 13.23
N ALA A 107 1.64 3.20 14.19
CA ALA A 107 1.41 3.00 15.61
C ALA A 107 -0.05 3.24 16.04
N PRO A 108 -0.67 4.41 15.77
CA PRO A 108 -2.05 4.66 16.21
C PRO A 108 -3.06 3.71 15.57
N LEU A 109 -2.89 3.35 14.28
CA LEU A 109 -3.80 2.44 13.59
C LEU A 109 -3.68 0.99 14.08
N LYS A 110 -2.46 0.52 14.39
CA LYS A 110 -2.24 -0.79 15.01
C LYS A 110 -2.88 -0.85 16.40
N ARG A 111 -2.72 0.22 17.19
CA ARG A 111 -3.37 0.34 18.51
C ARG A 111 -4.89 0.31 18.39
N ALA A 112 -5.47 1.07 17.46
CA ALA A 112 -6.91 1.07 17.22
C ALA A 112 -7.44 -0.31 16.84
N ARG A 113 -6.72 -1.02 15.97
CA ARG A 113 -7.06 -2.41 15.62
C ARG A 113 -7.00 -3.33 16.84
N LEU A 114 -5.95 -3.23 17.65
CA LEU A 114 -5.80 -4.04 18.87
C LEU A 114 -6.94 -3.80 19.86
N LEU A 115 -7.41 -2.55 20.01
CA LEU A 115 -8.56 -2.23 20.85
C LEU A 115 -9.84 -2.95 20.38
N ILE A 116 -10.04 -3.05 19.06
CA ILE A 116 -11.17 -3.80 18.48
C ILE A 116 -10.99 -5.31 18.74
N GLU A 117 -9.79 -5.85 18.56
CA GLU A 117 -9.52 -7.26 18.87
C GLU A 117 -9.80 -7.57 20.35
N GLN A 118 -9.40 -6.67 21.26
CA GLN A 118 -9.69 -6.78 22.69
C GLN A 118 -11.19 -6.83 23.00
N THR A 119 -12.04 -6.08 22.28
CA THR A 119 -13.49 -6.14 22.53
C THR A 119 -14.09 -7.48 22.13
N TYR A 120 -13.63 -8.07 21.02
CA TYR A 120 -14.01 -9.42 20.64
C TYR A 120 -13.45 -10.46 21.62
N GLU A 121 -12.23 -10.28 22.10
CA GLU A 121 -11.65 -11.14 23.14
C GLU A 121 -12.50 -11.12 24.42
N GLN A 122 -12.92 -9.94 24.88
CA GLN A 122 -13.82 -9.83 26.03
C GLN A 122 -15.17 -10.53 25.79
N GLN A 123 -15.71 -10.46 24.57
CA GLN A 123 -16.95 -11.14 24.20
C GLN A 123 -16.84 -12.67 24.23
N LEU A 124 -15.63 -13.24 24.16
CA LEU A 124 -15.43 -14.70 24.32
C LEU A 124 -15.92 -15.22 25.67
N ARG A 125 -15.92 -14.37 26.71
CA ARG A 125 -16.39 -14.72 28.06
C ARG A 125 -17.91 -14.77 28.18
N GLY A 126 -18.64 -14.33 27.14
CA GLY A 126 -20.09 -14.23 27.13
C GLY A 126 -20.79 -15.44 26.50
N GLN A 127 -22.13 -15.42 26.56
CA GLN A 127 -23.01 -16.46 26.00
C GLN A 127 -22.90 -16.60 24.46
N TYR A 128 -22.49 -15.54 23.75
CA TYR A 128 -22.46 -15.49 22.29
C TYR A 128 -21.02 -15.46 21.72
N SER A 129 -20.16 -16.34 22.22
CA SER A 129 -18.73 -16.36 21.89
C SER A 129 -18.43 -16.79 20.45
N SER A 130 -19.29 -17.57 19.78
CA SER A 130 -19.06 -18.06 18.42
C SER A 130 -18.80 -16.95 17.39
N GLY A 131 -19.53 -15.83 17.49
CA GLY A 131 -19.33 -14.67 16.62
C GLY A 131 -17.99 -13.97 16.88
N ALA A 132 -17.59 -13.86 18.15
CA ALA A 132 -16.30 -13.31 18.53
C ALA A 132 -15.13 -14.21 18.07
N ILE A 133 -15.25 -15.53 18.19
CA ILE A 133 -14.27 -16.49 17.66
C ILE A 133 -14.12 -16.31 16.14
N PHE A 134 -15.23 -16.21 15.41
CA PHE A 134 -15.19 -15.98 13.97
C PHE A 134 -14.53 -14.64 13.62
N ALA A 135 -14.83 -13.57 14.35
CA ALA A 135 -14.20 -12.27 14.16
C ALA A 135 -12.68 -12.34 14.40
N LEU A 136 -12.24 -12.90 15.53
CA LEU A 136 -10.82 -13.03 15.89
C LEU A 136 -10.05 -13.89 14.87
N LYS A 137 -10.65 -14.96 14.35
CA LYS A 137 -10.06 -15.73 13.24
C LYS A 137 -9.86 -14.88 11.98
N ASN A 138 -10.81 -14.00 11.64
CA ASN A 138 -10.64 -13.04 10.55
C ASN A 138 -9.55 -11.99 10.82
N PHE A 139 -9.29 -11.68 12.10
CA PHE A 139 -8.15 -10.86 12.50
C PHE A 139 -6.81 -11.62 12.47
N GLY A 140 -6.83 -12.93 12.23
CA GLY A 140 -5.64 -13.77 12.10
C GLY A 140 -5.29 -14.57 13.35
N TRP A 141 -6.18 -14.62 14.36
CA TRP A 141 -5.99 -15.48 15.52
C TRP A 141 -6.14 -16.94 15.13
N VAL A 142 -5.22 -17.78 15.61
CA VAL A 142 -5.19 -19.21 15.35
C VAL A 142 -5.38 -19.94 16.66
N ASP A 143 -6.33 -20.87 16.67
CA ASP A 143 -6.53 -21.81 17.78
C ASP A 143 -5.62 -23.03 17.48
N THR A 144 -4.58 -23.24 18.28
CA THR A 144 -3.60 -24.31 18.04
C THR A 144 -3.50 -25.23 19.25
N PRO A 145 -3.51 -26.54 19.03
CA PRO A 145 -2.51 -27.42 19.62
C PRO A 145 -1.48 -27.77 18.54
N LEU A 146 -0.27 -27.26 18.69
CA LEU A 146 0.85 -27.51 17.79
C LEU A 146 1.35 -28.96 18.00
N ILE A 147 1.01 -29.86 17.09
CA ILE A 147 1.80 -31.07 16.85
C ILE A 147 2.10 -31.12 15.35
N ASP A 148 3.21 -30.49 14.96
CA ASP A 148 3.82 -30.71 13.65
C ASP A 148 5.33 -30.90 13.83
N ASN A 149 5.75 -32.16 13.80
CA ASN A 149 7.14 -32.58 13.87
C ASN A 149 7.76 -32.48 12.48
N SER A 150 7.89 -31.29 11.88
CA SER A 150 8.81 -31.06 10.75
C SER A 150 8.80 -29.62 10.23
N ARG A 151 10.01 -29.07 10.09
CA ARG A 151 10.40 -27.93 9.23
C ARG A 151 10.19 -26.52 9.80
N HIS A 152 11.26 -26.08 10.47
CA HIS A 152 11.82 -24.71 10.50
C HIS A 152 10.87 -23.56 10.13
N TYR A 153 10.31 -22.91 11.15
CA TYR A 153 9.50 -21.71 10.99
C TYR A 153 10.38 -20.46 10.90
N HIS A 154 10.34 -19.78 9.75
CA HIS A 154 10.74 -18.37 9.69
C HIS A 154 9.57 -17.54 10.23
N ILE A 155 9.69 -17.03 11.46
CA ILE A 155 8.70 -16.12 12.06
C ILE A 155 8.93 -14.72 11.46
N SER A 156 8.21 -14.36 10.41
CA SER A 156 8.08 -12.96 10.02
C SER A 156 6.79 -12.40 10.65
N TYR A 157 6.91 -11.40 11.52
CA TYR A 157 5.76 -10.58 11.90
C TYR A 157 5.29 -9.78 10.67
N GLY A 158 4.42 -10.38 9.86
CA GLY A 158 3.92 -9.82 8.62
C GLY A 158 2.47 -10.22 8.42
N TYR A 159 1.57 -9.22 8.43
CA TYR A 159 0.18 -9.40 8.06
C TYR A 159 0.08 -10.15 6.73
N ARG A 160 -0.59 -11.31 6.75
CA ARG A 160 -0.89 -12.11 5.55
C ARG A 160 -1.88 -11.33 4.68
N SER A 161 -1.35 -10.42 3.87
CA SER A 161 -2.07 -9.88 2.71
C SER A 161 -2.36 -11.09 1.83
N LYS A 162 -3.63 -11.42 1.56
CA LYS A 162 -3.93 -12.48 0.58
C LYS A 162 -3.28 -12.07 -0.75
N PRO A 163 -2.55 -12.96 -1.43
CA PRO A 163 -1.93 -12.62 -2.70
C PRO A 163 -3.05 -12.28 -3.70
N ILE A 164 -2.99 -11.07 -4.24
CA ILE A 164 -3.75 -10.66 -5.42
C ILE A 164 -2.95 -11.22 -6.60
N ASP A 165 -3.53 -12.22 -7.25
CA ASP A 165 -3.17 -12.82 -8.54
C ASP A 165 -1.69 -13.09 -8.82
N SER A 166 -1.28 -14.35 -8.64
CA SER A 166 -0.09 -14.92 -9.29
C SER A 166 -0.48 -15.84 -10.45
N ALA A 167 -1.43 -15.42 -11.29
CA ALA A 167 -1.81 -16.09 -12.52
C ALA A 167 -0.91 -15.67 -13.70
N LEU A 168 0.41 -15.61 -13.49
CA LEU A 168 1.42 -15.48 -14.56
C LEU A 168 2.73 -16.10 -14.06
N ARG A 169 2.80 -17.43 -14.03
CA ARG A 169 4.07 -18.14 -14.15
C ARG A 169 3.90 -19.28 -15.15
N THR A 170 4.24 -18.90 -16.37
CA THR A 170 4.51 -19.73 -17.54
C THR A 170 5.64 -20.75 -17.27
N GLU A 171 5.58 -21.81 -18.09
CA GLU A 171 6.60 -22.80 -18.43
C GLU A 171 6.96 -23.92 -17.42
N GLY A 172 7.04 -25.13 -17.98
CA GLY A 172 7.09 -26.41 -17.30
C GLY A 172 8.36 -26.70 -16.49
N ARG A 173 8.20 -27.62 -15.54
CA ARG A 173 9.26 -28.20 -14.71
C ARG A 173 9.94 -29.34 -15.51
N PRO A 174 11.21 -29.24 -15.91
CA PRO A 174 11.94 -30.39 -16.44
C PRO A 174 12.51 -31.24 -15.28
N GLY A 175 12.37 -32.57 -15.40
CA GLY A 175 13.13 -33.55 -14.62
C GLY A 175 12.40 -34.15 -13.41
N GLN A 176 11.43 -35.04 -13.67
CA GLN A 176 11.14 -36.16 -12.78
C GLN A 176 11.55 -37.43 -13.51
N LEU A 177 12.64 -38.07 -13.07
CA LEU A 177 12.93 -39.45 -13.43
C LEU A 177 11.88 -40.32 -12.74
N THR A 178 11.07 -41.02 -13.53
CA THR A 178 10.12 -42.03 -13.04
C THR A 178 10.85 -43.37 -12.87
N GLU A 179 10.44 -44.19 -11.90
CA GLU A 179 11.02 -45.51 -11.56
C GLU A 179 10.77 -46.60 -12.63
N SER A 180 10.90 -46.26 -13.90
CA SER A 180 10.72 -47.17 -15.04
C SER A 180 11.93 -47.21 -15.97
N ASP A 181 13.10 -46.76 -15.52
CA ASP A 181 14.34 -46.84 -16.31
C ASP A 181 15.04 -48.21 -16.15
N PRO A 182 15.32 -48.94 -17.25
CA PRO A 182 15.87 -50.31 -17.21
C PRO A 182 17.38 -50.39 -16.91
N ALA A 183 17.99 -49.35 -16.32
CA ALA A 183 19.43 -49.26 -16.11
C ALA A 183 19.92 -49.77 -14.73
N ILE A 184 19.10 -50.51 -13.98
CA ILE A 184 19.50 -51.16 -12.72
C ILE A 184 19.14 -52.65 -12.75
N ARG A 185 19.79 -53.41 -13.63
CA ARG A 185 20.00 -54.85 -13.48
C ARG A 185 21.36 -55.22 -14.07
N SER A 186 22.36 -55.30 -13.20
CA SER A 186 23.58 -56.09 -13.38
C SER A 186 23.81 -56.89 -12.12
#